data_AF-A0A920SFB7-F1
#
_entry.id   AF-A0A920SFB7-F1
#
_cell.length_a   1.000
_cell.length_b   1.000
_cell.length_c   1.000
_cell.angle_alpha   90.00
_cell.angle_beta   90.00
_cell.angle_gamma   90.00
#
_symmetry.space_group_name_H-M   'P 1'
#
loop_
_entity.id
_entity.type
_entity.pdbx_description
1 polymer ?
#
loop_
_entity_poly.entity_id
_entity_poly.type
_entity_poly.pdbx_seq_one_letter_code
_entity_poly.pdbx_strand_id
1 'polypeptide(L)'
;MFHLLESALLAKLAHLAGFPSPGPDESPTNLPPGMFCPGGSVALLYSLQLARHRLQPDLVRFGASGQPLSVFVSKSGHYGAGKAAAMLGSAPMPWWRWPPTMTGVWTQTPPGDAMATEVAEGRTPLAVIATPVPR
;
A
#
# COMPACT_ATOMS: atom_id res chain seq x y z
N MET A 1 -11.00 20.42 -19.35
CA MET A 1 -10.64 21.40 -18.30
C MET A 1 -10.27 20.73 -16.97
N PHE A 2 -11.07 19.85 -16.38
CA PHE A 2 -10.74 19.21 -15.08
C PHE A 2 -9.53 18.25 -15.09
N HIS A 3 -9.24 17.58 -16.21
CA HIS A 3 -8.09 16.66 -16.29
C HIS A 3 -6.72 17.36 -16.15
N LEU A 4 -6.58 18.61 -16.63
CA LEU A 4 -5.32 19.38 -16.49
C LEU A 4 -5.10 19.78 -15.03
N LEU A 5 -6.18 20.19 -14.35
CA LEU A 5 -6.14 20.51 -12.93
C LEU A 5 -5.77 19.27 -12.10
N GLU A 6 -6.40 18.12 -12.37
CA GLU A 6 -6.06 16.86 -11.71
C GLU A 6 -4.58 16.51 -11.91
N SER A 7 -4.08 16.60 -13.14
CA SER A 7 -2.68 16.31 -13.46
C SER A 7 -1.72 17.22 -12.69
N ALA A 8 -2.01 18.53 -12.64
CA ALA A 8 -1.21 19.50 -11.91
C ALA A 8 -1.21 19.25 -10.39
N LEU A 9 -2.37 18.92 -9.81
CA LEU A 9 -2.48 18.59 -8.39
C LEU A 9 -1.72 17.31 -8.04
N LEU A 10 -1.85 16.25 -8.85
CA LEU A 10 -1.13 15.00 -8.64
C LEU A 10 0.38 15.21 -8.72
N ALA A 11 0.87 15.99 -9.69
CA ALA A 11 2.29 16.35 -9.78
C ALA A 11 2.77 17.09 -8.53
N LYS A 12 1.98 18.07 -8.03
CA LYS A 12 2.32 18.81 -6.81
C LYS A 12 2.35 17.91 -5.57
N LEU A 13 1.38 17.00 -5.41
CA LEU A 13 1.33 16.06 -4.30
C LEU A 13 2.52 15.08 -4.33
N ALA A 14 2.87 14.58 -5.51
CA ALA A 14 4.01 13.68 -5.66
C ALA A 14 5.33 14.39 -5.29
N HIS A 15 5.50 15.65 -5.71
CA HIS A 15 6.64 16.47 -5.30
C HIS A 15 6.72 16.63 -3.77
N LEU A 16 5.59 16.92 -3.10
CA LEU A 16 5.54 17.03 -1.64
C LEU A 16 5.82 15.69 -0.93
N ALA A 17 5.46 14.57 -1.56
CA ALA A 17 5.78 13.23 -1.07
C ALA A 17 7.24 12.81 -1.34
N GLY A 18 8.04 13.68 -1.97
CA GLY A 18 9.46 13.45 -2.25
C GLY A 18 9.75 12.69 -3.54
N PHE A 19 8.75 12.49 -4.42
CA PHE A 19 9.01 11.96 -5.76
C PHE A 19 9.78 12.98 -6.61
N PRO A 20 10.61 12.52 -7.57
CA PRO A 20 11.27 13.40 -8.52
C PRO A 20 10.21 14.20 -9.28
N SER A 21 10.20 15.52 -9.10
CA SER A 21 9.36 16.42 -9.87
C SER A 21 10.20 17.03 -10.98
N PRO A 22 9.68 17.10 -12.21
CA PRO A 22 10.23 18.04 -13.18
C PRO A 22 10.05 19.48 -12.64
N GLY A 23 10.88 20.40 -13.13
CA GLY A 23 10.71 21.83 -12.86
C GLY A 23 9.36 22.37 -13.37
N PRO A 24 9.01 23.62 -13.05
CA PRO A 24 7.72 24.24 -13.45
C PRO A 24 7.43 24.21 -14.96
N ASP A 25 8.46 24.08 -15.81
CA ASP A 25 8.36 24.09 -17.27
C ASP A 25 8.59 22.70 -17.92
N GLU A 26 8.70 21.63 -17.13
CA GLU A 26 9.03 20.30 -17.66
C GLU A 26 7.90 19.30 -17.33
N SER A 27 7.49 18.51 -18.33
CA SER A 27 6.52 17.42 -18.10
C SER A 27 7.23 16.24 -17.45
N PRO A 28 6.64 15.57 -16.44
CA PRO A 28 7.34 14.53 -15.71
C PRO A 28 7.58 13.33 -16.63
N THR A 29 8.84 13.13 -17.05
CA THR A 29 9.19 11.99 -17.89
C THR A 29 9.13 10.66 -17.13
N ASN A 30 9.07 10.68 -15.79
CA ASN A 30 9.11 9.46 -14.97
C ASN A 30 8.28 9.55 -13.65
N LEU A 31 7.23 10.37 -13.60
CA LEU A 31 6.35 10.36 -12.43
C LEU A 31 5.42 9.13 -12.48
N PRO A 32 5.31 8.34 -11.39
CA PRO A 32 4.35 7.25 -11.34
C PRO A 32 2.92 7.79 -11.56
N PRO A 33 2.06 7.08 -12.32
CA PRO A 33 0.69 7.49 -12.51
C PRO A 33 -0.06 7.50 -11.17
N GLY A 34 -0.96 8.48 -11.00
CA GLY A 34 -1.81 8.63 -9.82
C GLY A 34 -3.24 9.00 -10.23
N MET A 35 -4.17 8.87 -9.28
CA MET A 35 -5.58 9.25 -9.47
C MET A 35 -6.21 9.68 -8.15
N PHE A 36 -7.22 10.54 -8.20
CA PHE A 36 -8.05 10.80 -7.04
C PHE A 36 -9.02 9.64 -6.78
N CYS A 37 -9.23 9.32 -5.50
CA CYS A 37 -10.14 8.27 -5.05
C CYS A 37 -11.24 8.87 -4.15
N PRO A 38 -12.46 8.29 -4.14
CA PRO A 38 -13.53 8.69 -3.23
C PRO A 38 -13.23 8.20 -1.80
N GLY A 39 -12.27 8.86 -1.14
CA GLY A 39 -11.83 8.58 0.22
C GLY A 39 -10.63 7.62 0.33
N GLY A 40 -9.96 7.66 1.49
CA GLY A 40 -8.73 6.90 1.74
C GLY A 40 -8.90 5.38 1.75
N SER A 41 -10.09 4.87 2.10
CA SER A 41 -10.36 3.42 2.07
C SER A 41 -10.33 2.86 0.65
N VAL A 42 -10.83 3.60 -0.34
CA VAL A 42 -10.77 3.19 -1.75
C VAL A 42 -9.36 3.33 -2.30
N ALA A 43 -8.62 4.37 -1.87
CA ALA A 43 -7.19 4.49 -2.19
C ALA A 43 -6.37 3.29 -1.67
N LEU A 44 -6.66 2.79 -0.45
CA LEU A 44 -6.04 1.57 0.10
C LEU A 44 -6.42 0.32 -0.71
N LEU A 45 -7.66 0.21 -1.18
CA LEU A 45 -8.05 -0.90 -2.04
C LEU A 45 -7.27 -0.88 -3.36
N TYR A 46 -7.20 0.28 -4.02
CA TYR A 46 -6.44 0.43 -5.26
C TYR A 46 -4.95 0.14 -5.06
N SER A 47 -4.35 0.58 -3.95
CA SER A 47 -2.92 0.31 -3.69
C SER A 47 -2.65 -1.19 -3.55
N LEU A 48 -3.51 -1.93 -2.85
CA LEU A 48 -3.39 -3.39 -2.73
C LEU A 48 -3.71 -4.12 -4.04
N GLN A 49 -4.66 -3.64 -4.84
CA GLN A 49 -4.93 -4.16 -6.18
C GLN A 49 -3.74 -3.99 -7.11
N LEU A 50 -3.06 -2.84 -7.08
CA LEU A 50 -1.84 -2.60 -7.84
C LEU A 50 -0.70 -3.50 -7.38
N ALA A 51 -0.51 -3.67 -6.06
CA ALA A 51 0.46 -4.63 -5.52
C ALA A 51 0.17 -6.05 -5.99
N ARG A 52 -1.10 -6.45 -5.98
CA ARG A 52 -1.51 -7.78 -6.42
C ARG A 52 -1.34 -7.96 -7.92
N HIS A 53 -1.66 -6.97 -8.73
CA HIS A 53 -1.45 -7.03 -10.17
C HIS A 53 0.04 -7.12 -10.52
N ARG A 54 0.92 -6.45 -9.76
CA ARG A 54 2.38 -6.60 -9.92
C ARG A 54 2.85 -8.02 -9.60
N LEU A 55 2.28 -8.68 -8.60
CA LEU A 55 2.60 -10.06 -8.24
C LEU A 55 1.97 -11.09 -9.19
N GLN A 56 0.74 -10.84 -9.63
CA GLN A 56 -0.09 -11.74 -10.43
C GLN A 56 -0.75 -10.97 -11.59
N PRO A 57 -0.02 -10.62 -12.65
CA PRO A 57 -0.54 -9.78 -13.72
C PRO A 57 -1.73 -10.41 -14.46
N ASP A 58 -1.71 -11.74 -14.62
CA ASP A 58 -2.76 -12.48 -15.30
C ASP A 58 -4.01 -12.72 -14.46
N LEU A 59 -4.05 -12.23 -13.22
CA LEU A 59 -5.20 -12.38 -12.32
C LEU A 59 -6.49 -11.82 -12.92
N VAL A 60 -6.42 -10.74 -13.70
CA VAL A 60 -7.59 -10.15 -14.35
C VAL A 60 -8.18 -11.08 -15.41
N ARG A 61 -7.36 -11.97 -15.98
CA ARG A 61 -7.76 -12.92 -17.04
C ARG A 61 -8.20 -14.27 -16.48
N PHE A 62 -7.49 -14.79 -15.49
CA PHE A 62 -7.67 -16.16 -14.99
C PHE A 62 -8.20 -16.24 -13.55
N GLY A 63 -8.42 -15.09 -12.92
CA GLY A 63 -8.85 -15.03 -11.52
C GLY A 63 -7.70 -15.22 -10.52
N ALA A 64 -8.06 -15.26 -9.24
CA ALA A 64 -7.11 -15.47 -8.16
C ALA A 64 -6.58 -16.91 -8.15
N SER A 65 -5.27 -17.08 -8.03
CA SER A 65 -4.68 -18.38 -7.68
C SER A 65 -5.08 -18.80 -6.26
N GLY A 66 -4.94 -20.10 -5.93
CA GLY A 66 -5.03 -20.58 -4.54
C GLY A 66 -3.88 -20.18 -3.61
N GLN A 67 -2.92 -19.38 -4.08
CA GLN A 67 -1.79 -18.90 -3.29
C GLN A 67 -2.27 -17.98 -2.15
N PRO A 68 -1.98 -18.31 -0.88
CA PRO A 68 -2.38 -17.47 0.25
C PRO A 68 -1.46 -16.25 0.35
N LEU A 69 -2.08 -15.07 0.47
CA LEU A 69 -1.39 -13.78 0.52
C LEU A 69 -1.47 -13.17 1.93
N SER A 70 -0.45 -12.41 2.32
CA SER A 70 -0.44 -11.69 3.60
C SER A 70 -0.17 -10.19 3.45
N VAL A 71 -0.90 -9.39 4.23
CA VAL A 71 -0.78 -7.94 4.27
C VAL A 71 -0.47 -7.52 5.70
N PHE A 72 0.59 -6.76 5.88
CA PHE A 72 1.03 -6.25 7.18
C PHE A 72 0.53 -4.83 7.35
N VAL A 73 -0.05 -4.52 8.51
CA VAL A 73 -0.61 -3.20 8.80
C VAL A 73 -0.11 -2.74 10.17
N SER A 74 0.24 -1.46 10.29
CA SER A 74 0.58 -0.90 11.60
C SER A 74 -0.57 -1.02 12.61
N LYS A 75 -0.27 -1.07 13.91
CA LYS A 75 -1.30 -1.13 14.98
C LYS A 75 -2.24 0.08 14.97
N SER A 76 -1.73 1.24 14.57
CA SER A 76 -2.48 2.49 14.35
C SER A 76 -3.15 2.55 12.97
N GLY A 77 -3.05 1.48 12.18
CA GLY A 77 -3.55 1.42 10.82
C GLY A 77 -5.04 1.66 10.74
N HIS A 78 -5.45 2.39 9.71
CA HIS A 78 -6.86 2.63 9.45
C HIS A 78 -7.59 1.30 9.25
N TYR A 79 -8.75 1.13 9.88
CA TYR A 79 -9.56 -0.10 9.82
C TYR A 79 -9.89 -0.54 8.38
N GLY A 80 -9.88 0.40 7.43
CA GLY A 80 -10.09 0.15 6.00
C GLY A 80 -9.06 -0.81 5.38
N ALA A 81 -7.86 -0.94 5.95
CA ALA A 81 -6.84 -1.88 5.47
C ALA A 81 -7.32 -3.34 5.54
N GLY A 82 -7.96 -3.72 6.66
CA GLY A 82 -8.52 -5.07 6.81
C GLY A 82 -9.67 -5.34 5.84
N LYS A 83 -10.52 -4.33 5.59
CA LYS A 83 -11.60 -4.44 4.58
C LYS A 83 -11.03 -4.65 3.18
N ALA A 84 -10.01 -3.87 2.81
CA ALA A 84 -9.36 -3.98 1.50
C ALA A 84 -8.68 -5.34 1.31
N ALA A 85 -7.98 -5.85 2.32
CA ALA A 85 -7.39 -7.19 2.28
C ALA A 85 -8.46 -8.30 2.15
N ALA A 86 -9.56 -8.21 2.90
CA ALA A 86 -10.66 -9.17 2.81
C ALA A 86 -11.30 -9.17 1.41
N MET A 87 -11.50 -8.00 0.80
CA MET A 87 -12.02 -7.90 -0.58
C MET A 87 -11.09 -8.53 -1.62
N LEU A 88 -9.81 -8.67 -1.31
CA LEU A 88 -8.82 -9.37 -2.14
C LEU A 88 -8.71 -10.85 -1.77
N GLY A 89 -9.55 -11.39 -0.90
CA GLY A 89 -9.51 -12.82 -0.55
C GLY A 89 -8.28 -13.22 0.28
N SER A 90 -7.65 -12.28 0.99
CA SER A 90 -6.44 -12.50 1.78
C SER A 90 -6.67 -12.44 3.31
N ALA A 91 -7.72 -13.08 3.84
CA ALA A 91 -7.97 -13.12 5.30
C ALA A 91 -8.59 -14.48 5.73
N PRO A 92 -8.19 -15.03 6.90
CA PRO A 92 -8.42 -14.40 8.20
C PRO A 92 -7.12 -14.06 8.94
N MET A 93 -7.09 -12.87 9.53
CA MET A 93 -5.90 -12.22 10.09
C MET A 93 -5.19 -13.02 11.19
N PRO A 94 -3.85 -13.13 11.17
CA PRO A 94 -3.08 -12.92 12.38
C PRO A 94 -3.02 -11.42 12.64
N TRP A 95 -3.71 -11.00 13.71
CA TRP A 95 -3.60 -9.66 14.26
C TRP A 95 -2.19 -9.49 14.84
N TRP A 96 -1.15 -9.32 14.02
CA TRP A 96 0.14 -8.88 14.54
C TRP A 96 0.06 -7.40 14.90
N ARG A 97 -0.53 -7.13 16.06
CA ARG A 97 -0.31 -5.90 16.80
C ARG A 97 1.17 -5.87 17.18
N TRP A 98 1.97 -5.12 16.42
CA TRP A 98 3.30 -4.72 16.85
C TRP A 98 3.19 -3.97 18.20
N PRO A 99 3.87 -4.41 19.27
CA PRO A 99 3.98 -3.61 20.48
C PRO A 99 4.83 -2.38 20.15
N PRO A 100 4.38 -1.15 20.46
CA PRO A 100 5.26 0.02 20.36
C PRO A 100 6.43 -0.20 21.32
N THR A 101 7.66 -0.01 20.85
CA THR A 101 8.80 0.15 21.75
C THR A 101 8.53 1.36 22.65
N MET A 102 8.92 1.30 23.93
CA MET A 102 8.59 2.30 24.98
C MET A 102 8.97 3.77 24.66
N THR A 103 9.62 4.03 23.52
CA THR A 103 10.08 5.35 23.08
C THR A 103 9.19 5.99 22.00
N GLY A 104 8.13 5.34 21.53
CA GLY A 104 7.23 5.91 20.50
C GLY A 104 7.86 6.08 19.12
N VAL A 105 9.10 5.62 18.92
CA VAL A 105 9.81 5.62 17.64
C VAL A 105 9.65 4.23 17.00
N TRP A 106 9.13 4.21 15.78
CA TRP A 106 9.07 2.99 14.97
C TRP A 106 10.47 2.58 14.51
N THR A 107 10.82 1.30 14.66
CA THR A 107 11.78 0.66 13.74
C THR A 107 11.13 0.67 12.36
N GLN A 108 11.78 1.28 11.36
CA GLN A 108 11.25 1.53 10.01
C GLN A 108 11.00 0.25 9.17
N THR A 109 11.11 -0.92 9.77
CA THR A 109 11.10 -2.22 9.10
C THR A 109 9.95 -3.03 9.70
N PRO A 110 9.12 -3.72 8.90
CA PRO A 110 8.43 -4.89 9.42
C PRO A 110 9.49 -5.76 10.12
N PRO A 111 9.22 -6.35 11.29
CA PRO A 111 10.14 -7.34 11.81
C PRO A 111 10.34 -8.38 10.71
N GLY A 112 11.57 -8.50 10.20
CA GLY A 112 11.90 -9.52 9.19
C GLY A 112 11.40 -10.90 9.63
N ASP A 113 11.36 -11.12 10.95
CA ASP A 113 10.83 -12.29 11.63
C ASP A 113 9.35 -12.59 11.33
N ALA A 114 8.47 -11.58 11.27
CA ALA A 114 7.05 -11.81 10.96
C ALA A 114 6.86 -12.16 9.48
N MET A 115 7.59 -11.49 8.59
CA MET A 115 7.60 -11.84 7.17
C MET A 115 8.18 -13.23 6.94
N ALA A 116 9.26 -13.59 7.65
CA ALA A 116 9.88 -14.91 7.58
C ALA A 116 8.93 -16.01 8.09
N THR A 117 8.18 -15.75 9.16
CA THR A 117 7.16 -16.67 9.68
C THR A 117 6.07 -16.93 8.64
N GLU A 118 5.55 -15.88 8.01
CA GLU A 118 4.53 -15.97 6.96
C GLU A 118 5.02 -16.79 5.75
N VAL A 119 6.26 -16.57 5.32
CA VAL A 119 6.89 -17.34 4.25
C VAL A 119 7.08 -18.80 4.67
N ALA A 120 7.50 -19.07 5.91
CA ALA A 120 7.64 -20.43 6.43
C ALA A 120 6.29 -21.19 6.50
N GLU A 121 5.18 -20.49 6.70
CA GLU A 121 3.83 -21.04 6.67
C GLU A 121 3.23 -21.10 5.24
N GLY A 122 4.04 -20.89 4.21
CA GLY A 122 3.64 -21.00 2.80
C GLY A 122 2.83 -19.81 2.28
N ARG A 123 2.76 -18.71 3.02
CA ARG A 123 2.08 -17.48 2.61
C ARG A 123 3.04 -16.54 1.90
N THR A 124 2.50 -15.75 0.98
CA THR A 124 3.28 -14.77 0.21
C THR A 124 3.00 -13.36 0.71
N PRO A 125 4.02 -12.67 1.26
CA PRO A 125 3.93 -11.25 1.61
C PRO A 125 3.54 -10.40 0.39
N LEU A 126 2.38 -9.75 0.47
CA LEU A 126 1.87 -8.88 -0.59
C LEU A 126 2.26 -7.41 -0.38
N ALA A 127 2.03 -6.89 0.84
CA ALA A 127 2.18 -5.46 1.11
C ALA A 127 2.38 -5.16 2.59
N VAL A 128 3.02 -4.01 2.86
CA VAL A 128 3.13 -3.39 4.18
C VAL A 128 2.45 -2.03 4.13
N ILE A 129 1.47 -1.80 5.01
CA ILE A 129 0.75 -0.53 5.16
C ILE A 129 1.25 0.16 6.42
N ALA A 130 2.13 1.13 6.24
CA ALA A 130 2.63 2.00 7.30
C ALA A 130 1.70 3.22 7.45
N THR A 131 1.28 3.51 8.69
CA THR A 131 0.57 4.75 9.00
C THR A 131 1.52 5.69 9.72
N PRO A 132 1.88 6.84 9.13
CA PRO A 132 2.74 7.82 9.79
C PRO A 132 2.03 8.33 11.05
N VAL A 133 2.75 8.32 12.18
CA VAL A 133 2.29 8.90 13.43
C VAL A 133 2.97 10.26 13.57
N PRO A 134 2.25 11.34 13.94
CA PRO A 134 2.86 12.63 14.22
C PRO A 134 3.97 12.47 15.26
N ARG A 135 5.11 13.13 15.04
CA ARG A 135 6.17 13.27 16.05
C ARG A 135 5.81 14.32 17.08
#